data_AF-A0A1X9XTE2-F1
#
_entry.id   AF-A0A1X9XTE2-F1
#
_cell.length_a   1.000
_cell.length_b   1.000
_cell.length_c   1.000
_cell.angle_alpha   90.00
_cell.angle_beta   90.00
_cell.angle_gamma   90.00
#
_symmetry.space_group_name_H-M   'P 1'
#
loop_
_entity.id
_entity.type
_entity.pdbx_description
1 polymer ?
#
loop_
_entity_poly.entity_id
_entity_poly.type
_entity_poly.pdbx_seq_one_letter_code
_entity_poly.pdbx_strand_id
1 'polypeptide(L)'
;REGNGLADTMSRYLIRRIEDNPAIVLRTHTQIVALEGNGHLERVQWRNDRTGDAEMHDIRHVFMMTGAVPNTGWLERCIVLD
;
A
#
# COMPACT_ATOMS: atom_id res chain seq x y z
N ARG A 1 -14.75 3.68 -7.71
CA ARG A 1 -14.02 4.27 -8.85
C ARG A 1 -12.62 3.72 -8.77
N GLU A 2 -12.27 2.81 -9.66
CA GLU A 2 -10.94 2.19 -9.72
C GLU A 2 -9.94 3.26 -10.15
N GLY A 3 -9.01 3.62 -9.27
CA GLY A 3 -7.88 4.46 -9.64
C GLY A 3 -6.92 3.64 -10.49
N ASN A 4 -6.60 4.11 -11.69
CA ASN A 4 -5.87 3.38 -12.72
C ASN A 4 -4.34 3.44 -12.50
N GLY A 5 -3.88 3.89 -11.33
CA GLY A 5 -2.47 3.91 -10.93
C GLY A 5 -2.17 4.97 -9.86
N LEU A 6 -0.89 5.10 -9.50
CA LEU A 6 -0.40 6.13 -8.55
C LEU A 6 -0.74 7.57 -9.00
N ALA A 7 -1.00 7.78 -10.30
CA ALA A 7 -1.33 9.06 -10.92
C ALA A 7 -2.60 9.72 -10.38
N ASP A 8 -3.52 8.95 -9.80
CA ASP A 8 -4.80 9.48 -9.33
C ASP A 8 -4.72 10.09 -7.93
N THR A 9 -3.68 9.75 -7.15
CA THR A 9 -3.56 10.13 -5.74
C THR A 9 -2.23 10.82 -5.40
N MET A 10 -1.22 10.76 -6.28
CA MET A 10 0.11 11.30 -6.02
C MET A 10 0.52 12.38 -7.02
N SER A 11 1.40 13.28 -6.59
CA SER A 11 1.98 14.28 -7.49
C SER A 11 2.87 13.61 -8.54
N ARG A 12 2.91 14.18 -9.75
CA ARG A 12 3.79 13.72 -10.84
C ARG A 12 5.26 13.64 -10.42
N TYR A 13 5.70 14.53 -9.54
CA TYR A 13 7.07 14.53 -9.01
C TYR A 13 7.39 13.24 -8.25
N LEU A 14 6.50 12.79 -7.36
CA LEU A 14 6.74 11.58 -6.55
C LEU A 14 6.65 10.30 -7.38
N ILE A 15 5.72 10.24 -8.34
CA ILE A 15 5.59 9.11 -9.26
C ILE A 15 6.90 8.94 -10.03
N ARG A 16 7.44 10.02 -10.58
CA ARG A 16 8.70 9.98 -11.31
C ARG A 16 9.88 9.52 -10.45
N ARG A 17 9.91 9.93 -9.17
CA ARG A 17 10.94 9.47 -8.22
C ARG A 17 10.88 7.96 -7.96
N ILE A 18 9.70 7.37 -8.03
CA ILE A 18 9.51 5.92 -7.90
C ILE A 18 9.97 5.22 -9.19
N GLU A 19 9.53 5.71 -10.35
CA GLU A 19 9.82 5.12 -11.67
C GLU A 19 11.32 5.20 -12.04
N ASP A 20 11.99 6.30 -11.71
CA ASP A 20 13.39 6.54 -12.05
C ASP A 20 14.37 5.81 -11.10
N ASN A 21 13.89 5.14 -10.04
CA ASN A 21 14.75 4.47 -9.05
C ASN A 21 14.84 2.95 -9.30
N PRO A 22 16.01 2.41 -9.72
CA PRO A 22 16.16 1.00 -10.05
C PRO A 22 16.04 0.05 -8.85
N ALA A 23 16.15 0.55 -7.62
CA ALA A 23 15.95 -0.25 -6.42
C ALA A 23 14.46 -0.46 -6.07
N ILE A 24 13.55 0.19 -6.78
CA ILE A 24 12.10 0.10 -6.55
C ILE A 24 11.46 -0.68 -7.69
N VAL A 25 10.68 -1.70 -7.33
CA VAL A 25 9.82 -2.43 -8.27
C VAL A 25 8.37 -2.06 -7.97
N LEU A 26 7.71 -1.39 -8.91
CA LEU A 26 6.30 -1.04 -8.80
C LEU A 26 5.40 -2.21 -9.22
N ARG A 27 4.58 -2.71 -8.30
CA ARG A 27 3.56 -3.74 -8.54
C ARG A 27 2.17 -3.11 -8.40
N THR A 28 1.52 -2.78 -9.51
CA THR A 28 0.12 -2.31 -9.50
C THR A 28 -0.85 -3.51 -9.45
N HIS A 29 -2.10 -3.26 -9.05
CA HIS A 29 -3.14 -4.30 -8.93
C HIS A 29 -2.70 -5.54 -8.15
N THR A 30 -1.87 -5.33 -7.12
CA THR A 30 -1.29 -6.41 -6.31
C THR A 30 -1.65 -6.14 -4.85
N GLN A 31 -2.16 -7.16 -4.16
CA GLN A 31 -2.57 -7.08 -2.76
C GLN A 31 -1.79 -8.09 -1.92
N ILE A 32 -1.28 -7.68 -0.76
CA ILE A 32 -0.77 -8.64 0.23
C ILE A 32 -1.97 -9.39 0.81
N VAL A 33 -1.91 -10.73 0.77
CA VAL A 33 -3.00 -11.62 1.20
C VAL A 33 -2.61 -12.50 2.39
N ALA A 34 -1.32 -12.69 2.65
CA ALA A 34 -0.85 -13.38 3.84
C ALA A 34 0.53 -12.84 4.29
N LEU A 35 0.78 -12.93 5.59
CA LEU A 35 2.05 -12.65 6.24
C LEU A 35 2.41 -13.88 7.09
N GLU A 36 3.61 -14.41 6.91
CA GLU A 36 4.06 -15.64 7.58
C GLU A 36 5.39 -15.43 8.31
N GLY A 37 5.53 -16.11 9.45
CA GLY A 37 6.78 -16.20 10.20
C GLY A 37 6.55 -16.61 11.65
N ASN A 38 7.66 -16.82 12.38
CA ASN A 38 7.61 -17.25 13.78
C ASN A 38 8.30 -16.21 14.68
N GLY A 39 7.50 -15.40 15.37
CA GLY A 39 7.98 -14.29 16.22
C GLY A 39 8.50 -13.06 15.45
N HIS A 40 8.67 -13.16 14.14
CA HIS A 40 8.99 -12.06 13.23
C HIS A 40 8.49 -12.39 11.82
N LEU A 41 8.45 -11.41 10.92
CA LEU A 41 8.04 -11.61 9.53
C LEU A 41 9.16 -12.32 8.75
N GLU A 42 8.82 -13.39 8.05
CA GLU A 42 9.75 -14.17 7.22
C GLU A 42 9.32 -14.14 5.75
N ARG A 43 8.02 -14.24 5.47
CA ARG A 43 7.46 -14.36 4.12
C ARG A 43 6.19 -13.54 3.96
N VAL A 44 5.99 -13.04 2.75
CA VAL A 44 4.79 -12.31 2.33
C VAL A 44 4.19 -13.01 1.13
N GLN A 45 2.87 -13.25 1.17
CA GLN A 45 2.13 -13.67 -0.01
C GLN A 45 1.36 -12.47 -0.56
N TRP A 46 1.47 -12.23 -1.86
CA TRP A 46 0.60 -11.30 -2.55
C TRP A 46 -0.13 -11.96 -3.71
N ARG A 47 -1.24 -11.36 -4.11
CA ARG A 47 -2.06 -11.77 -5.24
C ARG A 47 -2.18 -10.61 -6.24
N ASN A 48 -2.04 -10.90 -7.52
CA ASN A 48 -2.41 -9.97 -8.58
C ASN A 48 -3.92 -10.04 -8.82
N ASP A 49 -4.63 -8.93 -8.64
CA ASP A 49 -6.10 -8.90 -8.77
C ASP A 49 -6.60 -9.00 -10.21
N ARG A 50 -5.74 -8.74 -11.20
CA ARG A 50 -6.11 -8.89 -12.63
C ARG A 50 -5.99 -10.32 -13.11
N THR A 51 -4.96 -11.06 -12.67
CA THR A 51 -4.71 -12.44 -13.11
C THR A 51 -5.22 -13.48 -12.11
N GLY A 52 -5.35 -13.11 -10.84
CA GLY A 52 -5.67 -14.02 -9.75
C GLY A 52 -4.44 -14.76 -9.18
N ASP A 53 -3.27 -14.62 -9.80
CA ASP A 53 -2.07 -15.35 -9.40
C ASP A 53 -1.58 -14.90 -8.03
N ALA A 54 -1.20 -15.88 -7.19
CA ALA A 54 -0.64 -15.63 -5.88
C ALA A 54 0.81 -16.14 -5.81
N GLU A 55 1.70 -15.31 -5.29
CA GLU A 55 3.13 -15.60 -5.17
C GLU A 55 3.57 -15.37 -3.72
N MET A 56 4.52 -16.19 -3.25
CA MET A 56 5.12 -16.06 -1.93
C MET A 56 6.59 -15.65 -2.07
N HIS A 57 7.01 -14.68 -1.25
CA HIS A 57 8.34 -14.07 -1.30
C HIS A 57 8.96 -13.97 0.08
N ASP A 58 10.27 -14.23 0.17
CA ASP A 58 11.07 -14.11 1.40
C ASP A 58 11.36 -12.63 1.72
N ILE A 59 10.38 -11.97 2.33
CA ILE A 59 10.43 -10.55 2.70
C ILE A 59 10.27 -10.43 4.22
N ARG A 60 11.27 -9.82 4.87
CA ARG A 60 11.34 -9.69 6.33
C ARG A 60 10.78 -8.39 6.89
N HIS A 61 10.48 -7.41 6.03
CA HIS A 61 10.02 -6.08 6.43
C HIS A 61 8.92 -5.57 5.50
N VAL A 62 7.81 -5.11 6.07
CA VAL A 62 6.70 -4.47 5.37
C VAL A 62 6.39 -3.16 6.07
N PHE A 63 6.27 -2.09 5.29
CA PHE A 63 5.86 -0.78 5.76
C PHE A 63 4.50 -0.43 5.13
N MET A 64 3.52 -0.11 5.96
CA MET A 64 2.18 0.28 5.49
C MET A 64 2.07 1.80 5.37
N MET A 65 1.76 2.28 4.16
CA MET A 65 1.54 3.70 3.87
C MET A 65 0.15 3.94 3.28
N THR A 66 -0.88 3.34 3.90
CA THR A 66 -2.28 3.35 3.42
C THR A 66 -3.11 4.52 3.97
N GLY A 67 -2.45 5.56 4.50
CA GLY A 67 -3.10 6.63 5.24
C GLY A 67 -3.39 6.26 6.70
N ALA A 68 -4.06 7.16 7.41
CA ALA A 68 -4.42 7.00 8.81
C ALA A 68 -5.87 7.43 9.03
N VAL A 69 -6.55 6.81 10.00
CA VAL A 69 -7.86 7.26 10.48
C VAL A 69 -7.60 8.07 11.76
N PRO A 70 -7.70 9.40 11.72
CA PRO A 70 -7.49 10.22 12.91
C PRO A 70 -8.60 9.96 13.93
N ASN A 71 -8.25 9.86 15.22
CA ASN A 71 -9.22 9.64 16.30
C ASN A 71 -9.92 10.95 16.70
N THR A 72 -10.61 11.58 15.76
CA THR A 72 -11.25 12.90 15.92
C THR A 72 -12.76 12.80 16.12
N GLY A 73 -13.31 11.60 16.35
CA GLY A 73 -14.76 11.43 16.56
C GLY A 73 -15.31 12.23 17.75
N TRP A 74 -14.48 12.51 18.75
CA TRP A 74 -14.87 13.35 19.89
C TRP A 74 -15.09 14.84 19.53
N LEU A 75 -14.61 15.29 18.36
CA LEU A 75 -14.72 16.67 17.89
C LEU A 75 -15.95 16.94 17.02
N GLU A 76 -16.72 15.90 16.64
CA GLU A 76 -17.83 15.98 15.68
C GLU A 76 -18.92 17.01 16.02
N ARG A 77 -18.94 17.55 17.26
CA ARG A 77 -19.88 18.59 17.71
C ARG A 77 -19.21 19.81 18.34
N CYS A 78 -17.88 19.84 18.35
CA CYS A 78 -17.08 20.91 18.96
C CYS A 78 -16.56 21.89 17.90
N ILE A 79 -16.47 21.46 16.65
CA ILE A 79 -15.96 22.26 15.53
C ILE A 79 -16.72 21.88 14.26
N VAL A 80 -17.03 22.89 13.45
CA VAL A 80 -17.55 22.68 12.09
C VAL A 80 -16.41 22.10 11.26
N LEU A 81 -16.64 20.92 10.67
CA LEU A 81 -15.75 20.33 9.67
C LEU A 81 -16.27 20.76 8.29
N ASP A 82 -15.41 21.34 7.46
CA ASP A 82 -15.71 21.79 6.08
C ASP A 82 -15.46 20.71 5.02
#